data_AF-A0A182N8Q2-F1
#
_entry.id   AF-A0A182N8Q2-F1
#
_cell.length_a   1.000
_cell.length_b   1.000
_cell.length_c   1.000
_cell.angle_alpha   90.00
_cell.angle_beta   90.00
_cell.angle_gamma   90.00
#
_symmetry.space_group_name_H-M   'P 1'
#
loop_
_entity.id
_entity.type
_entity.pdbx_description
1 polymer ?
#
loop_
_entity_poly.entity_id
_entity_poly.type
_entity_poly.pdbx_seq_one_letter_code
_entity_poly.pdbx_strand_id
1 'polypeptide(L)'
;MDLELKKAFTEMQMNKIESTKKIRLLDMKTDSLKVSKQRVEVTNRHIAGLAPDTRVYASVGRMYVLNDVPTLTEQLKTNQASYEEMIAQCEKNKDFLIKNLKEQEESLRELVQQKKAETTETNGKPAEYDQQQQRDQRSQQRETGFVALKAHVLANKLETTQWVSRVLSIYFALGYVLPFLYGNPVNAYYKVLMANAATSAIRLHQRLPPFQFSRAYLQQTILEDSFHYLLFSLIFLYVYPMLLIILPVVLFSVLHSTSYSLTLLDTLGQNSWWGARLLISVVEFQTRNILRLAAFCEIFIMPLTVLLVFLGKAGIMTPLVYYQFLVMRYSSRRNPYTRNVFYELRLMADNFANGTSTPPVLRKALHAAIGFISRLAPPTQVQPQQQQQQQ
;
A
#
# COMPACT_ATOMS: atom_id res chain seq x y z
N MET A 1 -43.50 -1.51 -7.37
CA MET A 1 -42.53 -0.39 -7.38
C MET A 1 -41.62 -0.60 -8.58
N ASP A 2 -41.54 0.39 -9.47
CA ASP A 2 -40.79 0.33 -10.74
C ASP A 2 -39.29 0.06 -10.49
N LEU A 3 -38.74 -0.97 -11.13
CA LEU A 3 -37.36 -1.45 -10.91
C LEU A 3 -36.33 -0.40 -11.34
N GLU A 4 -36.66 0.40 -12.35
CA GLU A 4 -35.81 1.48 -12.86
C GLU A 4 -35.72 2.64 -11.86
N LEU A 5 -36.84 3.02 -11.24
CA LEU A 5 -36.87 4.05 -10.21
C LEU A 5 -36.03 3.63 -9.00
N LYS A 6 -36.17 2.38 -8.54
CA LYS A 6 -35.37 1.83 -7.43
C LYS A 6 -33.87 1.82 -7.74
N LYS A 7 -33.49 1.53 -8.98
CA LYS A 7 -32.09 1.58 -9.45
C LYS A 7 -31.56 3.02 -9.46
N ALA A 8 -32.30 3.97 -10.02
CA ALA A 8 -31.94 5.39 -10.04
C ALA A 8 -31.77 5.99 -8.63
N PHE A 9 -32.65 5.63 -7.69
CA PHE A 9 -32.53 6.02 -6.29
C PHE A 9 -31.25 5.46 -5.64
N THR A 10 -30.93 4.21 -5.90
CA THR A 10 -29.74 3.55 -5.33
C THR A 10 -28.46 4.19 -5.85
N GLU A 11 -28.40 4.47 -7.16
CA GLU A 11 -27.27 5.14 -7.81
C GLU A 11 -27.09 6.58 -7.32
N MET A 12 -28.17 7.35 -7.19
CA MET A 12 -28.11 8.70 -6.62
C MET A 12 -27.64 8.70 -5.17
N GLN A 13 -28.12 7.77 -4.33
CA GLN A 13 -27.67 7.65 -2.94
C GLN A 13 -26.17 7.35 -2.86
N MET A 14 -25.66 6.49 -3.75
CA MET A 14 -24.23 6.19 -3.83
C MET A 14 -23.41 7.41 -4.25
N ASN A 15 -23.83 8.12 -5.30
CA ASN A 15 -23.19 9.36 -5.77
C ASN A 15 -23.22 10.47 -4.72
N LYS A 16 -24.33 10.62 -3.98
CA LYS A 16 -24.45 11.57 -2.88
C LYS A 16 -23.44 11.29 -1.77
N ILE A 17 -23.28 10.03 -1.37
CA ILE A 17 -22.29 9.63 -0.36
C ILE A 17 -20.87 9.93 -0.86
N GLU A 18 -20.56 9.61 -2.12
CA GLU A 18 -19.23 9.84 -2.68
C GLU A 18 -18.89 11.34 -2.79
N SER A 19 -19.78 12.14 -3.38
CA SER A 19 -19.59 13.59 -3.54
C SER A 19 -19.53 14.30 -2.19
N THR A 20 -20.33 13.89 -1.20
CA THR A 20 -20.25 14.44 0.17
C THR A 20 -18.88 14.16 0.82
N LYS A 21 -18.32 12.95 0.61
CA LYS A 21 -16.96 12.63 1.08
C LYS A 21 -15.91 13.49 0.37
N LYS A 22 -16.01 13.68 -0.95
CA LYS A 22 -15.10 14.54 -1.73
C LYS A 22 -15.15 15.99 -1.25
N ILE A 23 -16.35 16.53 -0.98
CA ILE A 23 -16.53 17.89 -0.42
C ILE A 23 -15.81 18.01 0.93
N ARG A 24 -16.00 17.06 1.85
CA ARG A 24 -15.28 17.09 3.15
C ARG A 24 -13.77 17.04 2.98
N LEU A 25 -13.25 16.25 2.04
CA LEU A 25 -11.81 16.18 1.76
C LEU A 25 -11.29 17.51 1.19
N LEU A 26 -12.06 18.17 0.33
CA LEU A 26 -11.72 19.51 -0.17
C LEU A 26 -11.70 20.54 0.95
N ASP A 27 -12.67 20.50 1.87
CA ASP A 27 -12.69 21.39 3.05
C ASP A 27 -11.44 21.22 3.92
N MET A 28 -11.10 19.98 4.27
CA MET A 28 -9.89 19.69 5.05
C MET A 28 -8.61 20.15 4.33
N LYS A 29 -8.55 20.00 3.00
CA LYS A 29 -7.42 20.45 2.19
C LYS A 29 -7.32 21.97 2.17
N THR A 30 -8.45 22.66 2.01
CA THR A 30 -8.53 24.13 2.04
C THR A 30 -8.05 24.66 3.39
N ASP A 31 -8.49 24.07 4.51
CA ASP A 31 -8.04 24.48 5.85
C ASP A 31 -6.53 24.29 6.03
N SER A 32 -5.99 23.14 5.59
CA SER A 32 -4.55 22.87 5.63
C SER A 32 -3.74 23.87 4.78
N LEU A 33 -4.26 24.27 3.62
CA LEU A 33 -3.62 25.26 2.74
C LEU A 33 -3.70 26.66 3.35
N LYS A 34 -4.82 27.05 3.98
CA LYS A 34 -4.97 28.32 4.68
C LYS A 34 -3.95 28.47 5.82
N VAL A 35 -3.75 27.43 6.62
CA VAL A 35 -2.71 27.41 7.67
C VAL A 35 -1.31 27.57 7.07
N SER A 36 -1.03 26.91 5.95
CA SER A 36 0.28 27.01 5.27
C SER A 36 0.53 28.40 4.69
N LYS A 37 -0.49 29.00 4.04
CA LYS A 37 -0.47 30.39 3.58
C LYS A 37 -0.19 31.35 4.73
N GLN A 38 -0.90 31.19 5.85
CA GLN A 38 -0.73 32.04 7.03
C GLN A 38 0.69 31.96 7.61
N ARG A 39 1.31 30.77 7.64
CA ARG A 39 2.72 30.63 8.06
C ARG A 39 3.66 31.42 7.16
N VAL A 40 3.49 31.35 5.85
CA VAL A 40 4.29 32.12 4.89
C VAL A 40 4.07 33.62 5.07
N GLU A 41 2.83 34.06 5.24
CA GLU A 41 2.51 35.48 5.45
C GLU A 41 3.15 36.04 6.72
N VAL A 42 3.04 35.32 7.83
CA VAL A 42 3.67 35.71 9.10
C VAL A 42 5.19 35.73 8.96
N THR A 43 5.77 34.74 8.29
CA THR A 43 7.23 34.69 8.05
C THR A 43 7.69 35.89 7.21
N ASN A 44 6.94 36.21 6.15
CA ASN A 44 7.24 37.35 5.28
C ASN A 44 7.12 38.69 6.03
N ARG A 45 6.12 38.84 6.92
CA ARG A 45 5.96 40.03 7.76
C ARG A 45 7.17 40.27 8.68
N HIS A 46 7.78 39.20 9.22
CA HIS A 46 8.97 39.33 10.07
C HIS A 46 10.22 39.63 9.24
N ILE A 47 10.39 38.99 8.08
CA ILE A 47 11.54 39.20 7.20
C ILE A 47 11.54 40.60 6.58
N ALA A 48 10.37 41.14 6.24
CA ALA A 48 10.23 42.49 5.70
C ALA A 48 10.65 43.60 6.67
N GLY A 49 10.77 43.30 7.97
CA GLY A 49 11.28 44.24 8.98
C GLY A 49 12.81 44.28 9.10
N LEU A 50 13.53 43.41 8.40
CA LEU A 50 15.00 43.34 8.43
C LEU A 50 15.63 44.30 7.41
N ALA A 51 16.85 44.74 7.68
CA ALA A 51 17.62 45.54 6.73
C ALA A 51 17.96 44.70 5.47
N PRO A 52 17.91 45.28 4.27
CA PRO A 52 18.03 44.54 3.01
C PRO A 52 19.39 43.86 2.79
N ASP A 53 20.43 44.33 3.48
CA ASP A 53 21.79 43.77 3.46
C ASP A 53 21.99 42.59 4.43
N THR A 54 20.98 42.29 5.26
CA THR A 54 21.06 41.23 6.25
C THR A 54 21.12 39.86 5.59
N ARG A 55 22.12 39.05 5.97
CA ARG A 55 22.20 37.65 5.55
C ARG A 55 21.21 36.81 6.36
N VAL A 56 20.37 36.06 5.65
CA VAL A 56 19.34 35.19 6.25
C VAL A 56 19.52 33.75 5.81
N TYR A 57 18.93 32.81 6.54
CA TYR A 57 18.99 31.39 6.18
C TYR A 57 17.61 30.89 5.76
N ALA A 58 17.49 30.44 4.51
CA ALA A 58 16.27 29.85 3.98
C ALA A 58 16.27 28.33 4.19
N SER A 59 15.15 27.78 4.67
CA SER A 59 15.00 26.34 4.86
C SER A 59 14.74 25.63 3.53
N VAL A 60 15.56 24.63 3.19
CA VAL A 60 15.35 23.71 2.07
C VAL A 60 15.30 22.29 2.64
N GLY A 61 14.09 21.78 2.86
CA GLY A 61 13.88 20.50 3.54
C GLY A 61 14.33 20.56 5.01
N ARG A 62 15.45 19.88 5.34
CA ARG A 62 16.06 19.88 6.68
C ARG A 62 17.35 20.70 6.75
N MET A 63 17.75 21.33 5.65
CA MET A 63 18.96 22.14 5.57
C MET A 63 18.60 23.63 5.57
N TYR A 64 19.56 24.46 5.97
CA TYR A 64 19.47 25.91 5.95
C TYR A 64 20.54 26.46 5.02
N VAL A 65 20.13 27.22 4.01
CA VAL A 65 21.02 27.79 2.99
C VAL A 65 21.08 29.29 3.16
N LEU A 66 22.29 29.86 3.08
CA LEU A 66 22.50 31.30 3.14
C LEU A 66 21.78 31.97 1.95
N ASN A 67 21.02 33.01 2.25
CA ASN A 67 20.22 33.76 1.29
C ASN A 67 20.19 35.25 1.67
N ASP A 68 19.65 36.09 0.80
CA ASP A 68 19.44 37.52 1.02
C ASP A 68 17.95 37.85 1.22
N VAL A 69 17.69 38.95 1.93
CA VAL A 69 16.32 39.39 2.27
C VAL A 69 15.46 39.66 1.01
N PRO A 70 15.96 40.35 -0.05
CA PRO A 70 15.17 40.58 -1.26
C PRO A 70 14.73 39.29 -1.96
N THR A 71 15.67 38.38 -2.25
CA THR A 71 15.37 37.10 -2.90
C THR A 71 14.43 36.23 -2.09
N LEU A 72 14.63 36.16 -0.76
CA LEU A 72 13.74 35.40 0.12
C LEU A 72 12.32 35.99 0.15
N THR A 73 12.19 37.30 0.14
CA THR A 73 10.89 38.00 0.11
C THR A 73 10.13 37.70 -1.19
N GLU A 74 10.82 37.69 -2.33
CA GLU A 74 10.22 37.32 -3.63
C GLU A 74 9.77 35.85 -3.65
N GLN A 75 10.59 34.93 -3.13
CA GLN A 75 10.24 33.52 -3.00
C GLN A 75 8.99 33.31 -2.12
N LEU A 76 8.90 34.02 -0.99
CA LEU A 76 7.75 33.96 -0.09
C LEU A 76 6.48 34.52 -0.76
N LYS A 77 6.58 35.59 -1.55
CA LYS A 77 5.45 36.12 -2.34
C LYS A 77 4.96 35.13 -3.39
N THR A 78 5.88 34.48 -4.12
CA THR A 78 5.54 33.44 -5.09
C THR A 78 4.85 32.25 -4.43
N ASN A 79 5.36 31.79 -3.28
CA ASN A 79 4.73 30.72 -2.51
C ASN A 79 3.34 31.11 -2.01
N GLN A 80 3.17 32.35 -1.55
CA GLN A 80 1.87 32.87 -1.14
C GLN A 80 0.86 32.88 -2.29
N ALA A 81 1.27 33.35 -3.48
CA ALA A 81 0.42 33.36 -4.67
C ALA A 81 0.03 31.94 -5.11
N SER A 82 0.96 30.99 -5.05
CA SER A 82 0.69 29.57 -5.34
C SER A 82 -0.36 28.98 -4.39
N TYR A 83 -0.26 29.25 -3.08
CA TYR A 83 -1.29 28.79 -2.13
C TYR A 83 -2.66 29.43 -2.39
N GLU A 84 -2.70 30.70 -2.76
CA GLU A 84 -3.94 31.42 -3.11
C GLU A 84 -4.64 30.78 -4.32
N GLU A 85 -3.88 30.45 -5.36
CA GLU A 85 -4.38 29.76 -6.55
C GLU A 85 -4.90 28.35 -6.21
N MET A 86 -4.15 27.58 -5.41
CA MET A 86 -4.57 26.24 -5.00
C MET A 86 -5.85 26.26 -4.14
N ILE A 87 -6.00 27.27 -3.26
CA ILE A 87 -7.21 27.47 -2.47
C ILE A 87 -8.39 27.79 -3.41
N ALA A 88 -8.22 28.74 -4.33
CA ALA A 88 -9.26 29.10 -5.29
C ALA A 88 -9.70 27.91 -6.14
N GLN A 89 -8.76 27.05 -6.57
CA GLN A 89 -9.09 25.83 -7.30
C GLN A 89 -9.87 24.81 -6.45
N CYS A 90 -9.52 24.66 -5.16
CA CYS A 90 -10.24 23.77 -4.26
C CYS A 90 -11.68 24.27 -4.02
N GLU A 91 -11.86 25.57 -3.86
CA GLU A 91 -13.19 26.20 -3.69
C GLU A 91 -14.04 26.05 -4.97
N LYS A 92 -13.49 26.33 -6.15
CA LYS A 92 -14.19 26.08 -7.44
C LYS A 92 -14.63 24.63 -7.60
N ASN A 93 -13.75 23.68 -7.28
CA ASN A 93 -14.07 22.24 -7.36
C ASN A 93 -15.18 21.86 -6.37
N LYS A 94 -15.17 22.45 -5.17
CA LYS A 94 -16.21 22.23 -4.15
C LYS A 94 -17.56 22.75 -4.65
N ASP A 95 -17.60 23.98 -5.16
CA ASP A 95 -18.83 24.60 -5.65
C ASP A 95 -19.44 23.83 -6.82
N PHE A 96 -18.58 23.34 -7.73
CA PHE A 96 -19.01 22.45 -8.81
C PHE A 96 -19.70 21.18 -8.30
N LEU A 97 -19.11 20.51 -7.30
CA LEU A 97 -19.68 19.30 -6.71
C LEU A 97 -21.00 19.57 -5.98
N ILE A 98 -21.10 20.70 -5.28
CA ILE A 98 -22.34 21.11 -4.60
C ILE A 98 -23.44 21.38 -5.62
N LYS A 99 -23.12 22.09 -6.71
CA LYS A 99 -24.09 22.40 -7.77
C LYS A 99 -24.58 21.12 -8.45
N ASN A 100 -23.66 20.23 -8.81
CA ASN A 100 -23.99 18.94 -9.43
C ASN A 100 -24.92 18.09 -8.53
N LEU A 101 -24.65 18.04 -7.22
CA LEU A 101 -25.53 17.33 -6.28
C LEU A 101 -26.94 17.92 -6.21
N LYS A 102 -27.07 19.25 -6.20
CA LYS A 102 -28.38 19.91 -6.21
C LYS A 102 -29.17 19.60 -7.49
N GLU A 103 -28.51 19.69 -8.65
CA GLU A 103 -29.12 19.36 -9.94
C GLU A 103 -29.60 17.90 -10.01
N GLN A 104 -28.82 16.95 -9.46
CA GLN A 104 -29.21 15.54 -9.37
C GLN A 104 -30.40 15.31 -8.43
N GLU A 105 -30.45 16.02 -7.29
CA GLU A 105 -31.57 15.93 -6.34
C GLU A 105 -32.87 16.50 -6.93
N GLU A 106 -32.79 17.63 -7.64
CA GLU A 106 -33.93 18.24 -8.32
C GLU A 106 -34.47 17.35 -9.45
N SER A 107 -33.59 16.80 -10.30
CA SER A 107 -33.97 15.88 -11.37
C SER A 107 -34.70 14.63 -10.83
N LEU A 108 -34.23 14.04 -9.73
CA LEU A 108 -34.91 12.90 -9.12
C LEU A 108 -36.26 13.29 -8.51
N ARG A 109 -36.37 14.48 -7.93
CA ARG A 109 -37.64 14.99 -7.37
C ARG A 109 -38.70 15.13 -8.47
N GLU A 110 -38.31 15.63 -9.65
CA GLU A 110 -39.19 15.74 -10.82
C GLU A 110 -39.63 14.36 -11.32
N LEU A 111 -38.71 13.39 -11.45
CA LEU A 111 -39.03 12.01 -11.85
C LEU A 111 -40.03 11.34 -10.90
N VAL A 112 -39.88 11.57 -9.58
CA VAL A 112 -40.81 11.06 -8.57
C VAL A 112 -42.19 11.70 -8.68
N GLN A 113 -42.25 13.01 -8.98
CA GLN A 113 -43.51 13.72 -9.18
C GLN A 113 -44.24 13.25 -10.44
N GLN A 114 -43.54 13.05 -11.55
CA GLN A 114 -44.09 12.50 -12.80
C GLN A 114 -44.67 11.10 -12.58
N LYS A 115 -43.91 10.19 -11.94
CA LYS A 115 -44.37 8.82 -11.65
C LYS A 115 -45.54 8.77 -10.66
N LYS A 116 -45.60 9.69 -9.69
CA LYS A 116 -46.76 9.81 -8.78
C LYS A 116 -48.01 10.30 -9.50
N ALA A 117 -47.87 11.22 -10.46
CA ALA A 117 -48.98 11.66 -11.30
C ALA A 117 -49.51 10.49 -12.17
N GLU A 118 -48.62 9.72 -12.80
CA GLU A 118 -48.97 8.52 -13.57
C GLU A 118 -49.69 7.44 -12.73
N THR A 119 -49.27 7.25 -11.48
CA THR A 119 -49.88 6.23 -10.59
C THR A 119 -51.26 6.65 -10.06
N THR A 120 -51.62 7.93 -10.15
CA THR A 120 -52.91 8.45 -9.65
C THR A 120 -54.05 8.26 -10.67
N GLU A 121 -53.74 8.00 -11.94
CA GLU A 121 -54.74 7.74 -13.01
C GLU A 121 -55.07 6.25 -13.22
N THR A 122 -54.40 5.33 -12.52
CA THR A 122 -54.71 3.89 -12.59
C THR A 122 -54.75 3.29 -11.20
N ASN A 123 -55.92 3.31 -10.56
CA ASN A 123 -56.17 2.53 -9.35
C ASN A 123 -57.23 1.46 -9.61
N GLY A 124 -56.86 0.20 -9.36
CA GLY A 124 -57.71 -0.96 -9.59
C GLY A 124 -57.22 -2.24 -8.89
N LYS A 125 -57.45 -2.28 -7.56
CA LYS A 125 -57.58 -3.44 -6.64
C LYS A 125 -56.34 -4.32 -6.27
N PRO A 126 -56.31 -4.82 -5.01
CA PRO A 126 -55.22 -5.64 -4.48
C PRO A 126 -55.47 -7.15 -4.69
N ALA A 127 -54.39 -7.94 -4.77
CA ALA A 127 -54.44 -9.40 -4.73
C ALA A 127 -53.53 -9.92 -3.61
N GLU A 128 -54.09 -10.82 -2.81
CA GLU A 128 -53.46 -11.66 -1.78
C GLU A 128 -52.25 -12.44 -2.31
N TYR A 129 -51.30 -12.71 -1.41
CA TYR A 129 -50.30 -13.76 -1.60
C TYR A 129 -50.35 -14.74 -0.43
N ASP A 130 -50.62 -15.99 -0.77
CA ASP A 130 -50.67 -17.17 0.09
C ASP A 130 -49.32 -17.54 0.71
N GLN A 131 -49.42 -18.10 1.92
CA GLN A 131 -48.40 -18.88 2.60
C GLN A 131 -48.34 -20.32 2.09
N GLN A 132 -47.19 -20.97 2.35
CA GLN A 132 -46.83 -22.41 2.27
C GLN A 132 -45.81 -22.67 1.14
N GLN A 133 -44.72 -23.42 1.32
CA GLN A 133 -44.49 -24.52 2.24
C GLN A 133 -42.98 -24.77 2.43
N GLN A 134 -42.62 -25.11 3.66
CA GLN A 134 -41.35 -25.71 4.05
C GLN A 134 -41.42 -27.22 3.78
N ARG A 135 -40.39 -27.81 3.14
CA ARG A 135 -40.05 -29.23 3.36
C ARG A 135 -38.56 -29.48 3.17
N ASP A 136 -37.99 -30.05 4.21
CA ASP A 136 -36.63 -30.50 4.36
C ASP A 136 -36.18 -31.51 3.29
N GLN A 137 -34.96 -31.33 2.78
CA GLN A 137 -34.09 -32.44 2.41
C GLN A 137 -32.81 -32.33 3.23
N ARG A 138 -32.68 -33.24 4.20
CA ARG A 138 -31.46 -33.50 4.95
C ARG A 138 -30.40 -34.06 4.02
N SER A 139 -29.46 -33.21 3.65
CA SER A 139 -28.08 -33.57 3.32
C SER A 139 -27.21 -32.82 4.33
N GLN A 140 -26.17 -33.43 4.89
CA GLN A 140 -25.23 -32.76 5.80
C GLN A 140 -24.57 -31.57 5.09
N GLN A 141 -25.20 -30.40 5.16
CA GLN A 141 -24.77 -29.19 4.48
C GLN A 141 -23.96 -28.38 5.48
N ARG A 142 -22.66 -28.20 5.22
CA ARG A 142 -21.85 -27.20 5.92
C ARG A 142 -22.66 -25.90 5.95
N GLU A 143 -22.94 -25.37 7.13
CA GLU A 143 -23.55 -24.06 7.26
C GLU A 143 -22.68 -23.09 6.45
N THR A 144 -23.24 -22.53 5.37
CA THR A 144 -22.55 -21.61 4.46
C THR A 144 -23.26 -20.27 4.50
N GLY A 145 -22.52 -19.20 4.27
CA GLY A 145 -23.04 -17.83 4.27
C GLY A 145 -22.54 -16.99 5.44
N PHE A 146 -23.18 -15.84 5.68
CA PHE A 146 -22.66 -14.80 6.57
C PHE A 146 -22.53 -15.25 8.04
N VAL A 147 -23.40 -16.15 8.50
CA VAL A 147 -23.35 -16.70 9.87
C VAL A 147 -22.11 -17.58 10.05
N ALA A 148 -21.83 -18.46 9.08
CA ALA A 148 -20.65 -19.31 9.08
C ALA A 148 -19.35 -18.50 8.95
N LEU A 149 -19.35 -17.45 8.11
CA LEU A 149 -18.22 -16.52 8.02
C LEU A 149 -17.97 -15.82 9.37
N LYS A 150 -19.02 -15.30 10.01
CA LYS A 150 -18.90 -14.65 11.32
C LYS A 150 -18.35 -15.61 12.37
N ALA A 151 -18.84 -16.85 12.40
CA ALA A 151 -18.33 -17.88 13.30
C ALA A 151 -16.85 -18.20 13.01
N HIS A 152 -16.47 -18.32 11.75
CA HIS A 152 -15.09 -18.57 11.33
C HIS A 152 -14.14 -17.42 11.73
N VAL A 153 -14.55 -16.17 11.54
CA VAL A 153 -13.77 -14.99 11.95
C VAL A 153 -13.59 -14.93 13.47
N LEU A 154 -14.63 -15.25 14.22
CA LEU A 154 -14.56 -15.28 15.69
C LEU A 154 -13.68 -16.42 16.22
N ALA A 155 -13.63 -17.55 15.52
CA ALA A 155 -12.76 -18.67 15.84
C ALA A 155 -11.29 -18.36 15.49
N ASN A 156 -11.02 -17.79 14.30
CA ASN A 156 -9.69 -17.60 13.76
C ASN A 156 -9.21 -16.13 13.83
N LYS A 157 -9.34 -15.51 15.01
CA LYS A 157 -9.09 -14.06 15.22
C LYS A 157 -7.70 -13.61 14.74
N LEU A 158 -6.66 -14.40 15.03
CA LEU A 158 -5.28 -14.07 14.66
C LEU A 158 -5.07 -14.12 13.14
N GLU A 159 -5.58 -15.16 12.48
CA GLU A 159 -5.46 -15.32 11.02
C GLU A 159 -6.26 -14.26 10.28
N THR A 160 -7.48 -13.98 10.73
CA THR A 160 -8.31 -12.92 10.15
C THR A 160 -7.64 -11.55 10.33
N THR A 161 -7.10 -11.26 11.51
CA THR A 161 -6.40 -9.98 11.75
C THR A 161 -5.17 -9.84 10.86
N GLN A 162 -4.41 -10.93 10.69
CA GLN A 162 -3.27 -10.95 9.78
C GLN A 162 -3.68 -10.78 8.30
N TRP A 163 -4.82 -11.34 7.90
CA TRP A 163 -5.37 -11.11 6.57
C TRP A 163 -5.81 -9.66 6.38
N VAL A 164 -6.54 -9.09 7.35
CA VAL A 164 -6.96 -7.68 7.33
C VAL A 164 -5.75 -6.75 7.21
N SER A 165 -4.67 -6.99 7.97
CA SER A 165 -3.46 -6.15 7.90
C SER A 165 -2.77 -6.23 6.53
N ARG A 166 -2.82 -7.37 5.84
CA ARG A 166 -2.34 -7.51 4.45
C ARG A 166 -3.23 -6.77 3.45
N VAL A 167 -4.56 -6.90 3.58
CA VAL A 167 -5.51 -6.18 2.73
C VAL A 167 -5.36 -4.67 2.91
N LEU A 168 -5.17 -4.20 4.14
CA LEU A 168 -4.85 -2.79 4.43
C LEU A 168 -3.52 -2.36 3.80
N SER A 169 -2.49 -3.22 3.82
CA SER A 169 -1.21 -2.92 3.16
C SER A 169 -1.40 -2.71 1.65
N ILE A 170 -2.20 -3.54 0.99
CA ILE A 170 -2.53 -3.41 -0.44
C ILE A 170 -3.33 -2.12 -0.68
N TYR A 171 -4.36 -1.87 0.13
CA TYR A 171 -5.22 -0.70 0.03
C TYR A 171 -4.43 0.62 0.17
N PHE A 172 -3.54 0.71 1.17
CA PHE A 172 -2.71 1.89 1.35
C PHE A 172 -1.66 2.03 0.24
N ALA A 173 -1.15 0.93 -0.31
CA ALA A 173 -0.24 0.99 -1.45
C ALA A 173 -0.92 1.55 -2.71
N LEU A 174 -2.17 1.15 -2.97
CA LEU A 174 -2.99 1.76 -4.01
C LEU A 174 -3.20 3.25 -3.74
N GLY A 175 -3.45 3.65 -2.50
CA GLY A 175 -3.57 5.07 -2.13
C GLY A 175 -2.28 5.88 -2.30
N TYR A 176 -1.11 5.23 -2.20
CA TYR A 176 0.18 5.87 -2.51
C TYR A 176 0.41 6.03 -4.02
N VAL A 177 0.08 4.99 -4.80
CA VAL A 177 0.27 4.98 -6.27
C VAL A 177 -0.77 5.82 -7.01
N LEU A 178 -1.99 5.89 -6.47
CA LEU A 178 -3.14 6.57 -7.08
C LEU A 178 -3.60 7.71 -6.15
N PRO A 179 -2.96 8.90 -6.21
CA PRO A 179 -3.25 10.02 -5.30
C PRO A 179 -4.68 10.54 -5.38
N PHE A 180 -5.44 10.23 -6.43
CA PHE A 180 -6.85 10.63 -6.53
C PHE A 180 -7.78 9.79 -5.63
N LEU A 181 -7.35 8.59 -5.23
CA LEU A 181 -8.11 7.71 -4.33
C LEU A 181 -7.91 8.07 -2.85
N TYR A 182 -6.83 8.81 -2.52
CA TYR A 182 -6.41 9.04 -1.14
C TYR A 182 -5.87 10.45 -0.92
N GLY A 183 -6.27 11.09 0.18
CA GLY A 183 -5.91 12.50 0.44
C GLY A 183 -4.40 12.80 0.47
N ASN A 184 -3.60 11.98 1.17
CA ASN A 184 -2.15 12.20 1.30
C ASN A 184 -1.36 10.92 0.97
N PRO A 185 -0.63 10.88 -0.17
CA PRO A 185 0.09 9.69 -0.61
C PRO A 185 1.26 9.34 0.34
N VAL A 186 1.96 10.34 0.88
CA VAL A 186 3.07 10.11 1.84
C VAL A 186 2.56 9.43 3.11
N ASN A 187 1.39 9.83 3.61
CA ASN A 187 0.77 9.16 4.76
C ASN A 187 0.38 7.71 4.40
N ALA A 188 -0.16 7.49 3.20
CA ALA A 188 -0.49 6.14 2.73
C ALA A 188 0.76 5.24 2.70
N TYR A 189 1.91 5.73 2.22
CA TYR A 189 3.18 5.00 2.25
C TYR A 189 3.56 4.49 3.65
N TYR A 190 3.54 5.36 4.67
CA TYR A 190 3.90 4.93 6.03
C TYR A 190 2.87 3.99 6.64
N LYS A 191 1.60 4.12 6.25
CA LYS A 191 0.55 3.16 6.63
C LYS A 191 0.77 1.77 6.02
N VAL A 192 1.34 1.67 4.81
CA VAL A 192 1.77 0.37 4.25
C VAL A 192 2.83 -0.27 5.16
N LEU A 193 3.86 0.49 5.56
CA LEU A 193 4.92 -0.02 6.42
C LEU A 193 4.41 -0.42 7.81
N MET A 194 3.50 0.36 8.39
CA MET A 194 2.85 0.04 9.68
C MET A 194 1.97 -1.23 9.58
N ALA A 195 1.17 -1.36 8.53
CA ALA A 195 0.34 -2.54 8.31
C ALA A 195 1.18 -3.81 8.06
N ASN A 196 2.33 -3.68 7.38
CA ASN A 196 3.30 -4.75 7.25
C ASN A 196 3.98 -5.11 8.58
N ALA A 197 4.38 -4.11 9.38
CA ALA A 197 4.92 -4.34 10.72
C ALA A 197 3.91 -5.11 11.60
N ALA A 198 2.63 -4.74 11.57
CA ALA A 198 1.57 -5.48 12.26
C ALA A 198 1.45 -6.93 11.73
N THR A 199 1.43 -7.11 10.41
CA THR A 199 1.37 -8.44 9.77
C THR A 199 2.53 -9.34 10.22
N SER A 200 3.73 -8.79 10.25
CA SER A 200 4.97 -9.46 10.66
C SER A 200 4.98 -9.77 12.16
N ALA A 201 4.57 -8.82 13.01
CA ALA A 201 4.51 -9.02 14.46
C ALA A 201 3.51 -10.14 14.84
N ILE A 202 2.32 -10.13 14.23
CA ILE A 202 1.32 -11.19 14.43
C ILE A 202 1.88 -12.53 13.96
N ARG A 203 2.53 -12.58 12.79
CA ARG A 203 3.11 -13.82 12.28
C ARG A 203 4.22 -14.36 13.18
N LEU A 204 5.02 -13.47 13.74
CA LEU A 204 6.09 -13.83 14.65
C LEU A 204 5.52 -14.42 15.94
N HIS A 205 4.48 -13.79 16.50
CA HIS A 205 3.75 -14.31 17.66
C HIS A 205 3.14 -15.70 17.41
N GLN A 206 2.60 -15.95 16.21
CA GLN A 206 2.05 -17.28 15.84
C GLN A 206 3.12 -18.37 15.71
N ARG A 207 4.37 -18.00 15.39
CA ARG A 207 5.43 -18.96 15.04
C ARG A 207 6.41 -19.24 16.18
N LEU A 208 6.58 -18.28 17.08
CA LEU A 208 7.47 -18.44 18.21
C LEU A 208 6.75 -19.15 19.37
N PRO A 209 7.48 -19.95 20.16
CA PRO A 209 6.95 -20.45 21.43
C PRO A 209 6.63 -19.29 22.38
N PRO A 210 5.96 -19.56 23.52
CA PRO A 210 5.79 -18.58 24.58
C PRO A 210 7.11 -17.88 24.89
N PHE A 211 7.04 -16.57 25.13
CA PHE A 211 8.23 -15.74 25.28
C PHE A 211 9.13 -16.25 26.40
N GLN A 212 10.39 -16.49 26.06
CA GLN A 212 11.44 -16.82 27.00
C GLN A 212 12.66 -15.96 26.66
N PHE A 213 13.16 -15.21 27.64
CA PHE A 213 14.35 -14.40 27.44
C PHE A 213 15.59 -15.30 27.47
N SER A 214 15.89 -15.93 26.33
CA SER A 214 17.04 -16.83 26.16
C SER A 214 17.74 -16.59 24.82
N ARG A 215 19.03 -16.92 24.77
CA ARG A 215 19.81 -16.87 23.52
C ARG A 215 19.17 -17.74 22.43
N ALA A 216 18.65 -18.91 22.80
CA ALA A 216 17.97 -19.82 21.88
C ALA A 216 16.71 -19.19 21.26
N TYR A 217 15.90 -18.52 22.09
CA TYR A 217 14.70 -17.82 21.62
C TYR A 217 15.05 -16.68 20.64
N LEU A 218 16.07 -15.87 20.96
CA LEU A 218 16.54 -14.80 20.06
C LEU A 218 17.09 -15.35 18.75
N GLN A 219 17.86 -16.45 18.80
CA GLN A 219 18.37 -17.10 17.59
C GLN A 219 17.22 -17.61 16.71
N GLN A 220 16.20 -18.23 17.29
CA GLN A 220 15.01 -18.65 16.55
C GLN A 220 14.25 -17.47 15.94
N THR A 221 14.12 -16.37 16.69
CA THR A 221 13.48 -15.13 16.24
C THR A 221 14.19 -14.54 15.02
N ILE A 222 15.51 -14.46 15.05
CA ILE A 222 16.31 -13.91 13.94
C ILE A 222 16.22 -14.77 12.68
N LEU A 223 15.96 -16.07 12.81
CA LEU A 223 15.79 -16.98 11.67
C LEU A 223 14.42 -16.86 10.99
N GLU A 224 13.45 -16.19 11.62
CA GLU A 224 12.09 -16.03 11.06
C GLU A 224 12.02 -14.89 10.04
N ASP A 225 11.51 -15.19 8.84
CA ASP A 225 11.30 -14.18 7.79
C ASP A 225 10.42 -13.01 8.26
N SER A 226 9.46 -13.28 9.15
CA SER A 226 8.57 -12.25 9.70
C SER A 226 9.33 -11.26 10.58
N PHE A 227 10.37 -11.70 11.29
CA PHE A 227 11.24 -10.79 12.01
C PHE A 227 12.03 -9.90 11.04
N HIS A 228 12.49 -10.44 9.90
CA HIS A 228 13.18 -9.65 8.88
C HIS A 228 12.28 -8.54 8.34
N TYR A 229 11.02 -8.85 8.01
CA TYR A 229 10.06 -7.84 7.52
C TYR A 229 9.57 -6.87 8.58
N LEU A 230 9.61 -7.25 9.87
CA LEU A 230 9.40 -6.32 10.95
C LEU A 230 10.53 -5.29 10.99
N LEU A 231 11.79 -5.74 10.94
CA LEU A 231 12.95 -4.86 10.87
C LEU A 231 12.91 -3.98 9.61
N PHE A 232 12.52 -4.54 8.46
CA PHE A 232 12.33 -3.81 7.21
C PHE A 232 11.41 -2.60 7.39
N SER A 233 10.23 -2.80 7.99
CA SER A 233 9.29 -1.72 8.26
C SER A 233 9.89 -0.65 9.18
N LEU A 234 10.66 -1.04 10.19
CA LEU A 234 11.31 -0.11 11.12
C LEU A 234 12.42 0.72 10.46
N ILE A 235 13.23 0.10 9.58
CA ILE A 235 14.29 0.80 8.82
C ILE A 235 13.68 1.93 7.99
N PHE A 236 12.60 1.64 7.26
CA PHE A 236 12.05 2.56 6.26
C PHE A 236 11.00 3.55 6.79
N LEU A 237 10.63 3.46 8.08
CA LEU A 237 9.69 4.40 8.70
C LEU A 237 10.22 5.85 8.72
N TYR A 238 11.53 6.03 8.73
CA TYR A 238 12.19 7.36 8.80
C TYR A 238 12.92 7.76 7.51
N VAL A 239 12.74 6.98 6.44
CA VAL A 239 13.37 7.20 5.13
C VAL A 239 12.37 7.83 4.17
N TYR A 240 12.87 8.61 3.21
CA TYR A 240 12.02 9.20 2.17
C TYR A 240 11.16 8.14 1.43
N PRO A 241 9.86 8.38 1.23
CA PRO A 241 8.95 7.43 0.57
C PRO A 241 9.36 7.08 -0.86
N MET A 242 9.58 5.80 -1.15
CA MET A 242 9.88 5.30 -2.50
C MET A 242 9.07 4.04 -2.82
N LEU A 243 8.46 3.99 -4.01
CA LEU A 243 7.64 2.87 -4.46
C LEU A 243 8.38 1.52 -4.39
N LEU A 244 9.66 1.49 -4.79
CA LEU A 244 10.46 0.27 -4.81
C LEU A 244 10.57 -0.37 -3.41
N ILE A 245 10.55 0.44 -2.34
CA ILE A 245 10.64 -0.03 -0.95
C ILE A 245 9.38 -0.78 -0.53
N ILE A 246 8.19 -0.26 -0.86
CA ILE A 246 6.93 -0.93 -0.50
C ILE A 246 6.55 -2.06 -1.45
N LEU A 247 7.14 -2.13 -2.65
CA LEU A 247 6.83 -3.14 -3.65
C LEU A 247 6.97 -4.59 -3.13
N PRO A 248 8.08 -5.03 -2.50
CA PRO A 248 8.16 -6.39 -1.95
C PRO A 248 7.10 -6.64 -0.87
N VAL A 249 6.82 -5.66 0.00
CA VAL A 249 5.77 -5.75 1.03
C VAL A 249 4.40 -5.99 0.41
N VAL A 250 4.07 -5.27 -0.67
CA VAL A 250 2.80 -5.42 -1.39
C VAL A 250 2.73 -6.78 -2.08
N LEU A 251 3.81 -7.24 -2.71
CA LEU A 251 3.87 -8.55 -3.36
C LEU A 251 3.60 -9.70 -2.38
N PHE A 252 4.24 -9.68 -1.19
CA PHE A 252 3.95 -10.66 -0.14
C PHE A 252 2.52 -10.52 0.41
N SER A 253 2.01 -9.29 0.55
CA SER A 253 0.65 -9.05 1.00
C SER A 253 -0.37 -9.63 0.03
N VAL A 254 -0.21 -9.40 -1.28
CA VAL A 254 -1.06 -9.96 -2.34
C VAL A 254 -1.04 -11.49 -2.27
N LEU A 255 0.15 -12.10 -2.33
CA LEU A 255 0.32 -13.55 -2.32
C LEU A 255 -0.37 -14.22 -1.12
N HIS A 256 -0.17 -13.68 0.09
CA HIS A 256 -0.74 -14.28 1.29
C HIS A 256 -2.19 -13.88 1.56
N SER A 257 -2.66 -12.73 1.05
CA SER A 257 -4.07 -12.36 1.17
C SER A 257 -4.95 -13.27 0.32
N THR A 258 -4.49 -13.61 -0.89
CA THR A 258 -5.13 -14.52 -1.83
C THR A 258 -5.44 -15.89 -1.21
N SER A 259 -4.46 -16.54 -0.58
CA SER A 259 -4.66 -17.89 -0.02
C SER A 259 -5.72 -17.93 1.08
N TYR A 260 -5.77 -16.93 1.97
CA TYR A 260 -6.79 -16.88 3.03
C TYR A 260 -8.13 -16.38 2.50
N SER A 261 -8.14 -15.52 1.48
CA SER A 261 -9.37 -15.10 0.80
C SER A 261 -10.13 -16.29 0.20
N LEU A 262 -9.46 -17.33 -0.29
CA LEU A 262 -10.13 -18.57 -0.71
C LEU A 262 -10.89 -19.22 0.44
N THR A 263 -10.25 -19.38 1.60
CA THR A 263 -10.90 -19.96 2.78
C THR A 263 -12.14 -19.16 3.18
N LEU A 264 -12.06 -17.82 3.18
CA LEU A 264 -13.21 -16.97 3.48
C LEU A 264 -14.32 -17.12 2.41
N LEU A 265 -13.94 -17.20 1.13
CA LEU A 265 -14.88 -17.33 0.02
C LEU A 265 -15.59 -18.69 0.04
N ASP A 266 -14.89 -19.75 0.42
CA ASP A 266 -15.46 -21.09 0.59
C ASP A 266 -16.42 -21.17 1.80
N THR A 267 -16.16 -20.40 2.87
CA THR A 267 -17.13 -20.27 3.98
C THR A 267 -18.38 -19.47 3.58
N LEU A 268 -18.26 -18.56 2.62
CA LEU A 268 -19.37 -17.74 2.14
C LEU A 268 -20.27 -18.51 1.15
N GLY A 269 -19.71 -19.45 0.38
CA GLY A 269 -20.44 -20.41 -0.45
C GLY A 269 -19.84 -20.62 -1.85
N GLN A 270 -20.10 -21.77 -2.47
CA GLN A 270 -19.49 -22.12 -3.77
C GLN A 270 -19.84 -21.18 -4.93
N ASN A 271 -20.93 -20.39 -4.88
CA ASN A 271 -21.28 -19.42 -5.93
C ASN A 271 -20.85 -17.97 -5.65
N SER A 272 -20.03 -17.73 -4.61
CA SER A 272 -19.59 -16.37 -4.28
C SER A 272 -18.56 -15.85 -5.30
N TRP A 273 -18.89 -14.74 -5.95
CA TRP A 273 -18.00 -13.86 -6.72
C TRP A 273 -16.89 -14.56 -7.54
N TRP A 274 -17.30 -15.15 -8.67
CA TRP A 274 -16.42 -15.86 -9.62
C TRP A 274 -15.14 -15.09 -10.00
N GLY A 275 -15.23 -13.75 -10.13
CA GLY A 275 -14.09 -12.89 -10.47
C GLY A 275 -13.00 -12.89 -9.40
N ALA A 276 -13.37 -12.96 -8.11
CA ALA A 276 -12.40 -13.08 -7.02
C ALA A 276 -11.66 -14.42 -7.09
N ARG A 277 -12.36 -15.52 -7.38
CA ARG A 277 -11.72 -16.84 -7.57
C ARG A 277 -10.73 -16.83 -8.73
N LEU A 278 -11.11 -16.23 -9.87
CA LEU A 278 -10.22 -16.10 -11.02
C LEU A 278 -8.95 -15.33 -10.66
N LEU A 279 -9.07 -14.17 -10.02
CA LEU A 279 -7.92 -13.36 -9.61
C LEU A 279 -7.01 -14.12 -8.64
N ILE A 280 -7.61 -14.86 -7.71
CA ILE A 280 -6.86 -15.69 -6.78
C ILE A 280 -6.06 -16.76 -7.55
N SER A 281 -6.71 -17.50 -8.44
CA SER A 281 -6.04 -18.54 -9.24
C SER A 281 -4.92 -17.97 -10.11
N VAL A 282 -5.08 -16.76 -10.66
CA VAL A 282 -4.00 -16.07 -11.40
C VAL A 282 -2.81 -15.76 -10.50
N VAL A 283 -3.05 -15.25 -9.30
CA VAL A 283 -1.98 -14.98 -8.32
C VAL A 283 -1.28 -16.27 -7.90
N GLU A 284 -2.03 -17.34 -7.66
CA GLU A 284 -1.47 -18.66 -7.32
C GLU A 284 -0.61 -19.22 -8.45
N PHE A 285 -1.06 -19.11 -9.70
CA PHE A 285 -0.28 -19.51 -10.87
C PHE A 285 1.01 -18.70 -11.03
N GLN A 286 0.99 -17.41 -10.68
CA GLN A 286 2.14 -16.51 -10.77
C GLN A 286 3.00 -16.45 -9.49
N THR A 287 2.73 -17.29 -8.48
CA THR A 287 3.43 -17.30 -7.18
C THR A 287 4.95 -17.26 -7.32
N ARG A 288 5.53 -18.09 -8.20
CA ARG A 288 6.99 -18.16 -8.41
C ARG A 288 7.54 -16.84 -8.93
N ASN A 289 6.85 -16.18 -9.86
CA ASN A 289 7.28 -14.92 -10.46
C ASN A 289 7.13 -13.76 -9.47
N ILE A 290 6.07 -13.75 -8.67
CA ILE A 290 5.87 -12.77 -7.58
C ILE A 290 7.01 -12.85 -6.57
N LEU A 291 7.39 -14.06 -6.14
CA LEU A 291 8.49 -14.26 -5.19
C LEU A 291 9.85 -13.87 -5.76
N ARG A 292 10.11 -14.18 -7.05
CA ARG A 292 11.33 -13.71 -7.74
C ARG A 292 11.37 -12.19 -7.87
N LEU A 293 10.24 -11.56 -8.20
CA LEU A 293 10.15 -10.10 -8.30
C LEU A 293 10.37 -9.43 -6.95
N ALA A 294 9.79 -9.97 -5.87
CA ALA A 294 10.01 -9.46 -4.52
C ALA A 294 11.50 -9.54 -4.12
N ALA A 295 12.13 -10.69 -4.34
CA ALA A 295 13.56 -10.89 -4.11
C ALA A 295 14.43 -9.93 -4.95
N PHE A 296 14.06 -9.70 -6.21
CA PHE A 296 14.73 -8.72 -7.07
C PHE A 296 14.61 -7.30 -6.49
N CYS A 297 13.41 -6.87 -6.08
CA CYS A 297 13.22 -5.58 -5.43
C CYS A 297 14.06 -5.46 -4.14
N GLU A 298 14.06 -6.48 -3.28
CA GLU A 298 14.89 -6.52 -2.07
C GLU A 298 16.37 -6.26 -2.37
N ILE A 299 16.91 -6.87 -3.44
CA ILE A 299 18.30 -6.70 -3.84
C ILE A 299 18.57 -5.26 -4.30
N PHE A 300 17.71 -4.71 -5.16
CA PHE A 300 17.91 -3.36 -5.73
C PHE A 300 17.66 -2.22 -4.74
N ILE A 301 16.94 -2.47 -3.65
CA ILE A 301 16.82 -1.49 -2.56
C ILE A 301 18.20 -1.20 -1.93
N MET A 302 19.16 -2.14 -1.94
CA MET A 302 20.48 -1.90 -1.35
C MET A 302 21.23 -0.73 -2.01
N PRO A 303 21.55 -0.74 -3.32
CA PRO A 303 22.18 0.42 -3.97
C PRO A 303 21.29 1.68 -3.88
N LEU A 304 19.96 1.53 -3.89
CA LEU A 304 19.05 2.66 -3.69
C LEU A 304 19.24 3.32 -2.31
N THR A 305 19.40 2.56 -1.22
CA THR A 305 19.62 3.14 0.11
C THR A 305 20.92 3.93 0.19
N VAL A 306 21.99 3.47 -0.47
CA VAL A 306 23.26 4.21 -0.59
C VAL A 306 23.03 5.52 -1.34
N LEU A 307 22.33 5.48 -2.47
CA LEU A 307 21.99 6.68 -3.24
C LEU A 307 21.15 7.68 -2.43
N LEU A 308 20.17 7.19 -1.66
CA LEU A 308 19.31 8.04 -0.81
C LEU A 308 20.11 8.74 0.30
N VAL A 309 21.19 8.13 0.82
CA VAL A 309 22.08 8.78 1.78
C VAL A 309 22.80 9.96 1.13
N PHE A 310 23.37 9.79 -0.06
CA PHE A 310 24.03 10.88 -0.78
C PHE A 310 23.07 12.02 -1.16
N LEU A 311 21.80 11.70 -1.39
CA LEU A 311 20.73 12.68 -1.66
C LEU A 311 20.18 13.36 -0.39
N GLY A 312 20.68 13.04 0.81
CA GLY A 312 20.16 13.56 2.08
C GLY A 312 18.75 13.08 2.43
N LYS A 313 18.27 12.01 1.79
CA LYS A 313 16.92 11.43 1.93
C LYS A 313 16.86 10.21 2.85
N ALA A 314 18.00 9.71 3.31
CA ALA A 314 18.14 8.64 4.29
C ALA A 314 19.34 8.92 5.22
N GLY A 315 19.30 8.41 6.45
CA GLY A 315 20.46 8.48 7.36
C GLY A 315 21.51 7.42 7.02
N ILE A 316 22.77 7.66 7.40
CA ILE A 316 23.92 6.75 7.13
C ILE A 316 23.69 5.34 7.67
N MET A 317 22.95 5.20 8.78
CA MET A 317 22.61 3.89 9.35
C MET A 317 21.69 3.05 8.45
N THR A 318 20.94 3.66 7.54
CA THR A 318 19.95 2.98 6.68
C THR A 318 20.58 1.87 5.84
N PRO A 319 21.60 2.12 4.98
CA PRO A 319 22.25 1.07 4.21
C PRO A 319 22.94 0.01 5.08
N LEU A 320 23.47 0.37 6.26
CA LEU A 320 24.14 -0.57 7.15
C LEU A 320 23.16 -1.59 7.75
N VAL A 321 22.03 -1.10 8.29
CA VAL A 321 20.99 -1.98 8.85
C VAL A 321 20.25 -2.73 7.74
N TYR A 322 20.08 -2.10 6.56
CA TYR A 322 19.49 -2.77 5.40
C TYR A 322 20.37 -3.91 4.85
N TYR A 323 21.69 -3.75 4.88
CA TYR A 323 22.61 -4.83 4.55
C TYR A 323 22.40 -6.05 5.47
N GLN A 324 22.24 -5.82 6.78
CA GLN A 324 21.93 -6.90 7.71
C GLN A 324 20.59 -7.59 7.40
N PHE A 325 19.56 -6.82 7.03
CA PHE A 325 18.31 -7.38 6.52
C PHE A 325 18.57 -8.28 5.30
N LEU A 326 19.34 -7.81 4.32
CA LEU A 326 19.60 -8.55 3.09
C LEU A 326 20.42 -9.84 3.33
N VAL A 327 21.37 -9.81 4.26
CA VAL A 327 22.11 -11.00 4.71
C VAL A 327 21.16 -12.03 5.32
N MET A 328 20.25 -11.60 6.21
CA MET A 328 19.26 -12.50 6.80
C MET A 328 18.32 -13.10 5.74
N ARG A 329 17.91 -12.30 4.75
CA ARG A 329 17.10 -12.77 3.62
C ARG A 329 17.85 -13.77 2.75
N TYR A 330 19.12 -13.52 2.45
CA TYR A 330 19.99 -14.43 1.71
C TYR A 330 20.18 -15.77 2.43
N SER A 331 20.31 -15.73 3.76
CA SER A 331 20.46 -16.92 4.61
C SER A 331 19.15 -17.61 5.00
N SER A 332 17.99 -17.10 4.56
CA SER A 332 16.70 -17.69 4.91
C SER A 332 16.59 -19.12 4.36
N ARG A 333 16.23 -20.06 5.25
CA ARG A 333 16.02 -21.47 4.88
C ARG A 333 14.66 -21.70 4.24
N ARG A 334 13.67 -20.85 4.54
CA ARG A 334 12.29 -21.00 4.04
C ARG A 334 12.08 -20.30 2.71
N ASN A 335 12.80 -19.21 2.45
CA ASN A 335 12.69 -18.46 1.21
C ASN A 335 14.05 -18.41 0.47
N PRO A 336 14.29 -19.33 -0.49
CA PRO A 336 15.55 -19.36 -1.23
C PRO A 336 15.64 -18.33 -2.37
N TYR A 337 14.57 -17.55 -2.62
CA TYR A 337 14.48 -16.73 -3.84
C TYR A 337 15.51 -15.60 -3.87
N THR A 338 15.81 -14.95 -2.74
CA THR A 338 16.86 -13.92 -2.68
C THR A 338 18.21 -14.48 -3.11
N ARG A 339 18.59 -15.66 -2.62
CA ARG A 339 19.83 -16.35 -3.03
C ARG A 339 19.80 -16.73 -4.52
N ASN A 340 18.69 -17.25 -5.00
CA ASN A 340 18.55 -17.65 -6.41
C ASN A 340 18.67 -16.44 -7.35
N VAL A 341 18.02 -15.32 -7.03
CA VAL A 341 18.09 -14.09 -7.85
C VAL A 341 19.51 -13.50 -7.81
N PHE A 342 20.20 -13.52 -6.68
CA PHE A 342 21.63 -13.14 -6.64
C PHE A 342 22.49 -14.01 -7.56
N TYR A 343 22.26 -15.33 -7.56
CA TYR A 343 22.96 -16.25 -8.45
C TYR A 343 22.65 -15.98 -9.93
N GLU A 344 21.38 -15.77 -10.27
CA GLU A 344 20.94 -15.42 -11.63
C GLU A 344 21.55 -14.08 -12.09
N LEU A 345 21.52 -13.05 -11.25
CA LEU A 345 22.13 -11.75 -11.54
C LEU A 345 23.63 -11.85 -11.76
N ARG A 346 24.32 -12.67 -10.96
CA ARG A 346 25.75 -12.93 -11.16
C ARG A 346 26.01 -13.59 -12.50
N LEU A 347 25.26 -14.65 -12.85
CA LEU A 347 25.41 -15.31 -14.15
C LEU A 347 25.12 -14.36 -15.32
N MET A 348 24.08 -13.53 -15.22
CA MET A 348 23.77 -12.53 -16.24
C MET A 348 24.90 -11.51 -16.39
N ALA A 349 25.46 -11.03 -15.27
CA ALA A 349 26.58 -10.10 -15.27
C ALA A 349 27.87 -10.74 -15.83
N ASP A 350 28.16 -11.99 -15.48
CA ASP A 350 29.32 -12.76 -16.01
C ASP A 350 29.17 -12.99 -17.52
N ASN A 351 27.99 -13.42 -17.98
CA ASN A 351 27.72 -13.62 -19.41
C ASN A 351 27.84 -12.31 -20.19
N PHE A 352 27.33 -11.21 -19.65
CA PHE A 352 27.45 -9.90 -20.27
C PHE A 352 28.89 -9.38 -20.27
N ALA A 353 29.65 -9.58 -19.19
CA ALA A 353 31.07 -9.22 -19.12
C ALA A 353 31.91 -9.98 -20.16
N ASN A 354 31.62 -11.26 -20.37
CA ASN A 354 32.30 -12.13 -21.34
C ASN A 354 31.79 -11.98 -22.78
N GLY A 355 30.77 -11.15 -23.02
CA GLY A 355 30.27 -10.84 -24.35
C GLY A 355 31.33 -10.18 -25.25
N THR A 356 31.28 -10.51 -26.53
CA THR A 356 32.21 -9.98 -27.55
C THR A 356 32.06 -8.47 -27.76
N SER A 357 30.87 -7.91 -27.53
CA SER A 357 30.57 -6.48 -27.68
C SER A 357 30.88 -5.63 -26.44
N THR A 358 31.42 -6.22 -25.37
CA THR A 358 31.60 -5.52 -24.09
C THR A 358 32.95 -4.79 -24.03
N PRO A 359 32.97 -3.45 -23.79
CA PRO A 359 34.21 -2.69 -23.68
C PRO A 359 35.12 -3.21 -22.55
N PRO A 360 36.46 -3.20 -22.71
CA PRO A 360 37.39 -3.75 -21.70
C PRO A 360 37.26 -3.10 -20.31
N VAL A 361 36.97 -1.80 -20.26
CA VAL A 361 36.77 -1.06 -19.00
C VAL A 361 35.52 -1.58 -18.28
N LEU A 362 34.42 -1.77 -19.01
CA LEU A 362 33.17 -2.28 -18.46
C LEU A 362 33.31 -3.73 -17.98
N ARG A 363 34.02 -4.57 -18.74
CA ARG A 363 34.34 -5.95 -18.34
C ARG A 363 35.10 -6.00 -17.01
N LYS A 364 36.16 -5.18 -16.86
CA LYS A 364 36.92 -5.09 -15.61
C LYS A 364 36.05 -4.62 -14.45
N ALA A 365 35.23 -3.59 -14.67
CA ALA A 365 34.31 -3.07 -13.66
C ALA A 365 33.28 -4.13 -13.20
N LEU A 366 32.70 -4.88 -14.13
CA LEU A 366 31.74 -5.95 -13.83
C LEU A 366 32.37 -7.08 -13.02
N HIS A 367 33.53 -7.61 -13.42
CA HIS A 367 34.20 -8.65 -12.64
C HIS A 367 34.64 -8.15 -11.26
N ALA A 368 35.08 -6.89 -11.14
CA ALA A 368 35.39 -6.30 -9.85
C ALA A 368 34.15 -6.21 -8.95
N ALA A 369 33.01 -5.77 -9.49
CA ALA A 369 31.74 -5.71 -8.77
C ALA A 369 31.25 -7.12 -8.36
N ILE A 370 31.32 -8.10 -9.25
CA ILE A 370 30.97 -9.50 -8.97
C ILE A 370 31.85 -10.05 -7.86
N GLY A 371 33.17 -9.82 -7.93
CA GLY A 371 34.11 -10.24 -6.89
C GLY A 371 33.83 -9.58 -5.54
N PHE A 372 33.53 -8.29 -5.53
CA PHE A 372 33.17 -7.55 -4.31
C PHE A 372 31.88 -8.08 -3.67
N ILE A 373 30.79 -8.18 -4.44
CA ILE A 373 29.49 -8.66 -3.94
C ILE A 373 29.59 -10.12 -3.47
N SER A 374 30.32 -10.97 -4.20
CA SER A 374 30.47 -12.39 -3.84
C SER A 374 31.23 -12.58 -2.52
N ARG A 375 32.17 -11.67 -2.18
CA ARG A 375 32.88 -11.69 -0.89
C ARG A 375 31.98 -11.31 0.30
N LEU A 376 30.90 -10.56 0.04
CA LEU A 376 29.92 -10.18 1.06
C LEU A 376 28.88 -11.27 1.34
N ALA A 377 28.87 -12.35 0.55
CA ALA A 377 27.92 -13.43 0.73
C ALA A 377 28.31 -14.29 1.96
N PRO A 378 27.36 -14.58 2.87
CA PRO A 378 27.63 -15.48 3.99
C PRO A 378 27.84 -16.92 3.50
N PRO A 379 28.64 -17.74 4.21
CA PRO A 379 28.87 -19.13 3.84
C PRO A 379 27.54 -19.90 3.87
N THR A 380 27.10 -20.38 2.71
CA THR A 380 25.90 -21.20 2.59
C THR A 380 26.18 -22.62 3.07
N GLN A 381 25.48 -23.06 4.13
CA GLN A 381 25.38 -24.47 4.46
C GLN A 381 24.60 -25.16 3.34
N VAL A 382 25.25 -26.03 2.58
CA VAL A 382 24.64 -26.86 1.54
C VAL A 382 23.60 -27.77 2.22
N GLN A 383 22.32 -27.67 1.83
CA GLN A 383 21.32 -28.64 2.21
C GLN A 383 21.58 -29.94 1.44
N PRO A 384 21.70 -31.11 2.10
CA PRO A 384 21.60 -32.38 1.42
C PRO A 384 20.23 -32.44 0.75
N GLN A 385 20.18 -32.53 -0.59
CA GLN A 385 18.96 -32.87 -1.30
C GLN A 385 18.50 -34.23 -0.80
N GLN A 386 17.42 -34.29 -0.02
CA GLN A 386 16.70 -35.53 0.18
C GLN A 386 16.18 -35.97 -1.19
N GLN A 387 16.76 -37.06 -1.70
CA GLN A 387 16.27 -37.81 -2.83
C GLN A 387 14.76 -38.03 -2.63
N GLN A 388 13.95 -37.47 -3.53
CA GLN A 388 12.59 -37.98 -3.77
C GLN A 388 12.75 -39.43 -4.24
N GLN A 389 12.65 -40.36 -3.30
CA GLN A 389 12.41 -41.76 -3.61
C GLN A 389 11.04 -41.85 -4.26
N GLN A 390 11.06 -42.24 -5.54
CA GLN A 390 9.98 -43.02 -6.14
C GLN A 390 9.64 -44.18 -5.20
N GLN A 391 8.40 -44.22 -4.73
CA GLN A 391 7.59 -45.43 -4.57
C GLN A 391 6.12 -45.03 -4.44
#